data_AF-A0A0F3MCU3-F1
#
_entry.id   AF-A0A0F3MCU3-F1
#
_cell.length_a   1.000
_cell.length_b   1.000
_cell.length_c   1.000
_cell.angle_alpha   90.00
_cell.angle_beta   90.00
_cell.angle_gamma   90.00
#
_symmetry.space_group_name_H-M   'P 1'
#
loop_
_entity.id
_entity.type
_entity.pdbx_description
1 polymer ?
#
loop_
_entity_poly.entity_id
_entity_poly.type
_entity_poly.pdbx_seq_one_letter_code
_entity_poly.pdbx_strand_id
1 'polypeptide(L)'
;MIIAGHKEAENINQNIRNYMKENGDLKGPEYSILISGAESKKYANYMAGDRIIFQTNDKDLQIQNSEFATLVSIDENKFVAKTDTGKI
;
A
#
# COMPACT_ATOMS: atom_id res chain seq x y z
N MET A 1 3.00 10.70 1.40
CA MET A 1 3.86 10.41 2.57
C MET A 1 3.04 9.48 3.45
N ILE A 2 3.40 8.19 3.52
CA ILE A 2 2.80 7.26 4.49
C ILE A 2 3.72 7.25 5.70
N ILE A 3 3.22 7.73 6.83
CA ILE A 3 3.93 7.64 8.11
C ILE A 3 3.50 6.30 8.72
N ALA A 4 4.46 5.40 8.98
CA ALA A 4 4.20 4.10 9.58
C ALA A 4 4.62 4.14 11.05
N GLY A 5 3.64 3.97 11.95
CA GLY A 5 3.83 3.94 13.40
C GLY A 5 2.90 4.95 14.08
N HIS A 6 2.07 4.47 15.00
CA HIS A 6 1.08 5.21 15.80
C HIS A 6 -0.32 5.40 15.18
N LYS A 7 -1.36 5.35 16.04
CA LYS A 7 -2.79 5.54 15.70
C LYS A 7 -3.05 6.85 14.93
N GLU A 8 -2.25 7.87 15.21
CA GLU A 8 -2.31 9.17 14.55
C GLU A 8 -1.89 9.09 13.09
N ALA A 9 -0.82 8.34 12.79
CA ALA A 9 -0.33 8.18 11.44
C ALA A 9 -1.34 7.43 10.57
N GLU A 10 -2.01 6.42 11.13
CA GLU A 10 -3.10 5.70 10.45
C GLU A 10 -4.28 6.64 10.14
N ASN A 11 -4.67 7.49 11.08
CA ASN A 11 -5.73 8.48 10.87
C ASN A 11 -5.36 9.51 9.77
N ILE A 12 -4.12 9.99 9.77
CA ILE A 12 -3.60 10.89 8.72
C ILE A 12 -3.64 10.21 7.36
N ASN A 13 -3.16 8.96 7.26
CA ASN A 13 -3.16 8.21 6.02
C ASN A 13 -4.59 8.02 5.48
N GLN A 14 -5.55 7.75 6.37
CA GLN A 14 -6.95 7.58 5.99
C GLN A 14 -7.57 8.90 5.49
N ASN A 15 -7.29 10.03 6.14
CA ASN A 15 -7.79 11.34 5.70
C ASN A 15 -7.23 11.75 4.34
N ILE A 16 -5.93 11.53 4.11
CA ILE A 16 -5.30 11.79 2.81
C ILE A 16 -5.94 10.92 1.72
N ARG A 17 -6.16 9.63 2.00
CA ARG A 17 -6.80 8.71 1.05
C ARG A 17 -8.21 9.17 0.70
N ASN A 18 -9.00 9.58 1.68
CA ASN A 18 -10.36 10.06 1.46
C ASN A 18 -10.37 11.31 0.57
N TYR A 19 -9.48 12.27 0.84
CA TYR A 19 -9.32 13.46 0.00
C TYR A 19 -8.96 13.12 -1.46
N MET A 20 -8.03 12.18 -1.66
CA MET A 20 -7.65 11.73 -3.02
C MET A 20 -8.81 11.04 -3.75
N LYS A 21 -9.67 10.32 -3.05
CA LYS A 21 -10.88 9.71 -3.63
C LYS A 21 -11.92 10.77 -4.01
N GLU A 22 -12.15 11.74 -3.14
CA GLU A 22 -13.10 12.85 -3.38
C GLU A 22 -12.70 13.70 -4.59
N ASN A 23 -11.40 13.97 -4.75
CA ASN A 23 -10.87 14.67 -5.91
C ASN A 23 -10.81 13.81 -7.18
N GLY A 24 -10.98 12.48 -7.03
CA GLY A 24 -10.93 11.54 -8.14
C GLY A 24 -9.52 11.21 -8.64
N ASP A 25 -8.50 11.50 -7.84
CA ASP A 25 -7.11 11.07 -8.06
C ASP A 25 -6.92 9.58 -7.73
N LEU A 26 -7.77 9.05 -6.84
CA LEU A 26 -7.80 7.64 -6.46
C LEU A 26 -9.19 7.06 -6.78
N LYS A 27 -9.26 6.14 -7.74
CA LYS A 27 -10.52 5.57 -8.27
C LYS A 27 -10.41 4.06 -8.47
N GLY A 28 -11.55 3.38 -8.39
CA GLY A 28 -11.65 1.94 -8.65
C GLY A 28 -11.95 1.11 -7.39
N PRO A 29 -11.91 -0.23 -7.52
CA PRO A 29 -12.20 -1.14 -6.41
C PRO A 29 -11.14 -1.07 -5.32
N GLU A 30 -11.57 -1.27 -4.07
CA GLU A 30 -10.69 -1.47 -2.92
C GLU A 30 -10.64 -2.95 -2.53
N TYR A 31 -9.44 -3.43 -2.23
CA TYR A 31 -9.20 -4.81 -1.83
C TYR A 31 -8.64 -4.84 -0.42
N SER A 32 -9.23 -5.70 0.42
CA SER A 32 -8.76 -5.90 1.80
C SER A 32 -7.68 -6.98 1.82
N ILE A 33 -6.45 -6.59 2.13
CA ILE A 33 -5.27 -7.45 2.08
C ILE A 33 -4.81 -7.76 3.49
N LEU A 34 -4.53 -9.04 3.77
CA LEU A 34 -3.95 -9.48 5.04
C LEU A 34 -2.49 -9.03 5.10
N ILE A 35 -2.16 -8.13 6.02
CA ILE A 35 -0.79 -7.58 6.18
C ILE A 35 -0.04 -8.18 7.37
N SER A 36 -0.73 -8.83 8.32
CA SER A 36 -0.09 -9.61 9.37
C SER A 36 -1.06 -10.58 10.07
N GLY A 37 -0.55 -11.69 10.60
CA GLY A 37 -1.18 -12.39 11.73
C GLY A 37 -1.38 -13.89 11.58
N ALA A 38 -0.72 -14.66 12.45
CA ALA A 38 -1.14 -16.00 12.85
C ALA A 38 -2.17 -15.96 14.00
N GLU A 39 -2.08 -14.99 14.92
CA GLU A 39 -2.95 -14.87 16.10
C GLU A 39 -3.91 -13.67 16.08
N SER A 40 -3.60 -12.62 15.30
CA SER A 40 -4.46 -11.44 15.13
C SER A 40 -4.35 -10.94 13.70
N LYS A 41 -5.29 -11.38 12.85
CA LYS A 41 -5.34 -10.98 11.45
C LYS A 41 -5.54 -9.47 11.35
N LYS A 42 -4.55 -8.78 10.81
CA LYS A 42 -4.61 -7.36 10.48
C LYS A 42 -4.80 -7.22 8.98
N TYR A 43 -5.84 -6.51 8.59
CA TYR A 43 -6.12 -6.20 7.20
C TYR A 43 -5.87 -4.72 6.95
N ALA A 44 -5.45 -4.41 5.73
CA ALA A 44 -5.40 -3.05 5.21
C ALA A 44 -6.06 -3.01 3.84
N ASN A 45 -6.77 -1.92 3.55
CA ASN A 45 -7.46 -1.74 2.27
C ASN A 45 -6.54 -1.01 1.30
N TYR A 46 -6.38 -1.58 0.11
CA TYR A 46 -5.53 -1.06 -0.95
C TYR A 46 -6.29 -0.93 -2.28
N MET A 47 -5.84 -0.01 -3.13
CA MET A 47 -6.32 0.18 -4.49
C MET A 47 -5.20 0.68 -5.40
N ALA A 48 -5.43 0.62 -6.71
CA ALA A 48 -4.50 1.19 -7.68
C ALA A 48 -4.32 2.70 -7.43
N GLY A 49 -3.07 3.18 -7.54
CA GLY A 49 -2.66 4.54 -7.20
C GLY A 49 -2.12 4.69 -5.78
N ASP A 50 -2.33 3.72 -4.88
CA ASP A 50 -1.77 3.78 -3.54
C ASP A 50 -0.25 3.76 -3.55
N ARG A 51 0.35 4.57 -2.68
CA ARG A 51 1.79 4.52 -2.43
C ARG A 51 2.07 3.68 -1.20
N ILE A 52 2.88 2.65 -1.33
CA ILE A 52 3.25 1.73 -0.25
C ILE A 52 4.75 1.82 0.05
N ILE A 53 5.14 1.23 1.18
CA ILE A 53 6.55 1.02 1.55
C ILE A 53 6.75 -0.46 1.86
N PHE A 54 7.78 -1.06 1.29
CA PHE A 54 8.16 -2.43 1.64
C PHE A 54 8.86 -2.44 3.00
N GLN A 55 8.44 -3.32 3.91
CA GLN A 55 9.02 -3.41 5.26
C GLN A 55 10.08 -4.52 5.37
N THR A 56 10.24 -5.33 4.32
CA THR A 56 11.14 -6.47 4.26
C THR A 56 11.88 -6.49 2.93
N ASN A 57 13.04 -7.14 2.90
CA ASN A 57 13.76 -7.41 1.66
C ASN A 57 13.24 -8.72 1.03
N ASP A 58 13.21 -8.79 -0.29
CA ASP A 58 13.02 -10.04 -1.04
C ASP A 58 13.98 -10.03 -2.24
N LYS A 59 14.93 -10.98 -2.29
CA LYS A 59 15.96 -11.00 -3.34
C LYS A 59 15.41 -11.47 -4.68
N ASP A 60 14.48 -12.42 -4.66
CA ASP A 60 13.94 -13.02 -5.87
C ASP A 60 13.02 -12.03 -6.58
N LEU A 61 12.26 -11.25 -5.79
CA LEU A 61 11.43 -10.15 -6.28
C LEU A 61 12.21 -8.82 -6.41
N GLN A 62 13.49 -8.81 -6.07
CA GLN A 62 14.36 -7.61 -6.07
C GLN A 62 13.83 -6.43 -5.24
N ILE A 63 13.07 -6.72 -4.19
CA ILE A 63 12.48 -5.74 -3.26
C ILE A 63 13.49 -5.38 -2.19
N GLN A 64 13.67 -4.08 -1.98
CA GLN A 64 14.45 -3.55 -0.85
C GLN A 64 13.53 -3.05 0.26
N ASN A 65 13.90 -3.35 1.50
CA ASN A 65 13.26 -2.77 2.68
C ASN A 65 13.38 -1.25 2.61
N SER A 66 12.30 -0.57 3.00
CA SER A 66 12.13 0.88 3.00
C SER A 66 12.09 1.50 1.60
N GLU A 67 11.96 0.69 0.54
CA GLU A 67 11.67 1.18 -0.80
C GLU A 67 10.19 1.52 -0.94
N PHE A 68 9.92 2.69 -1.54
CA PHE A 68 8.58 3.14 -1.87
C PHE A 68 8.16 2.64 -3.25
N ALA A 69 6.87 2.31 -3.39
CA ALA A 69 6.28 1.92 -4.65
C ALA A 69 4.85 2.44 -4.78
N THR A 70 4.38 2.59 -6.02
CA THR A 70 2.98 2.86 -6.34
C THR A 70 2.31 1.60 -6.87
N LEU A 71 1.16 1.23 -6.31
CA LEU A 71 0.34 0.14 -6.85
C LEU A 71 -0.22 0.55 -8.21
N VAL A 72 0.18 -0.16 -9.25
CA VAL A 72 -0.27 0.06 -10.64
C VAL A 72 -1.59 -0.68 -10.89
N SER A 73 -1.69 -1.90 -10.38
CA SER A 73 -2.91 -2.71 -10.42
C SER A 73 -2.98 -3.62 -9.22
N ILE A 74 -4.19 -3.97 -8.79
CA ILE A 74 -4.45 -4.90 -7.69
C ILE A 74 -5.73 -5.67 -7.97
N ASP A 75 -5.73 -6.95 -7.60
CA ASP A 75 -6.90 -7.81 -7.51
C ASP A 75 -6.89 -8.56 -6.17
N GLU A 76 -7.85 -9.48 -5.97
CA GLU A 76 -8.00 -10.24 -4.72
C GLU A 76 -6.79 -11.13 -4.37
N ASN A 77 -5.96 -11.48 -5.36
CA ASN A 77 -4.89 -12.47 -5.21
C ASN A 77 -3.49 -11.88 -5.41
N LYS A 78 -3.36 -10.84 -6.23
CA LYS A 78 -2.06 -10.26 -6.61
C LYS A 78 -2.15 -8.75 -6.79
N PHE A 79 -1.00 -8.11 -6.71
CA PHE A 79 -0.83 -6.72 -7.10
C PHE A 79 0.42 -6.56 -7.95
N VAL A 80 0.46 -5.47 -8.70
CA VAL A 80 1.64 -5.01 -9.44
C VAL A 80 2.00 -3.65 -8.87
N ALA A 81 3.25 -3.49 -8.44
CA ALA A 81 3.75 -2.28 -7.84
C ALA A 81 4.93 -1.75 -8.67
N LYS A 82 4.95 -0.45 -8.95
CA LYS A 82 6.09 0.21 -9.56
C LYS A 82 6.86 0.94 -8.49
N THR A 83 8.09 0.51 -8.24
CA THR A 83 9.02 1.20 -7.33
C THR A 83 9.38 2.59 -7.83
N ASP A 84 9.79 3.48 -6.93
CA ASP A 84 10.28 4.81 -7.31
C ASP A 84 11.53 4.76 -8.19
N THR A 85 12.30 3.65 -8.11
CA THR A 85 13.45 3.39 -8.98
C THR A 85 13.06 2.90 -10.38
N GLY A 86 11.76 2.69 -10.62
CA GLY A 86 11.19 2.35 -11.92
C GLY A 86 11.03 0.84 -12.18
N LYS A 87 11.40 -0.02 -11.24
CA LYS A 87 11.19 -1.48 -11.31
C LYS A 87 9.71 -1.83 -11.07
N ILE A 88 9.24 -2.89 -11.74
CA ILE A 88 7.88 -3.45 -11.65
C ILE A 88 7.97 -4.89 -11.15
#